data_AF-A0A0D5MBR3-F1
#
_entry.id   AF-A0A0D5MBR3-F1
#
_cell.length_a   1.000
_cell.length_b   1.000
_cell.length_c   1.000
_cell.angle_alpha   90.00
_cell.angle_beta   90.00
_cell.angle_gamma   90.00
#
_symmetry.space_group_name_H-M   'P 1'
#
loop_
_entity.id
_entity.type
_entity.pdbx_description
1 polymer ?
#
loop_
_entity_poly.entity_id
_entity_poly.type
_entity_poly.pdbx_seq_one_letter_code
_entity_poly.pdbx_strand_id
1 'polypeptide(L)'
;MARPRALQAAEAPLWLAVLLDYSFSDKSAQRAARLDLLVIAHDATACPDDIPHWRLAELLLRWSEQYVPPEDWRRLQARIRKRR
;
A
#
# COMPACT_ATOMS: atom_id res chain seq x y z
N MET A 1 -20.30 -3.83 -9.24
CA MET A 1 -18.90 -4.10 -9.63
C MET A 1 -18.00 -3.10 -8.91
N ALA A 2 -17.13 -3.57 -8.03
CA ALA A 2 -16.18 -2.68 -7.35
C ALA A 2 -15.17 -2.18 -8.40
N ARG A 3 -15.00 -0.87 -8.50
CA ARG A 3 -14.03 -0.24 -9.43
C ARG A 3 -12.67 -0.90 -9.21
N PRO A 4 -11.96 -1.33 -10.28
CA PRO A 4 -10.63 -1.92 -10.12
C PRO A 4 -9.76 -0.90 -9.40
N ARG A 5 -9.19 -1.32 -8.27
CA ARG A 5 -8.22 -0.50 -7.54
C ARG A 5 -7.00 -0.40 -8.45
N ALA A 6 -6.49 0.82 -8.62
CA ALA A 6 -5.36 1.07 -9.50
C ALA A 6 -4.35 1.93 -8.75
N LEU A 7 -3.09 1.52 -8.83
CA LEU A 7 -1.97 2.12 -8.14
C LEU A 7 -0.90 2.36 -9.20
N GLN A 8 -0.50 3.62 -9.42
CA GLN A 8 0.53 3.93 -10.41
C GLN A 8 1.89 3.52 -9.87
N ALA A 9 2.73 2.90 -10.71
CA ALA A 9 4.08 2.49 -10.36
C ALA A 9 4.91 3.64 -9.76
N ALA A 10 4.84 4.82 -10.38
CA ALA A 10 5.55 6.02 -9.91
C ALA A 10 5.11 6.48 -8.51
N GLU A 11 3.90 6.14 -8.07
CA GLU A 11 3.36 6.49 -6.76
C GLU A 11 3.59 5.38 -5.71
N ALA A 12 4.17 4.25 -6.10
CA ALA A 12 4.38 3.09 -5.22
C ALA A 12 5.10 3.42 -3.90
N PRO A 13 6.17 4.23 -3.85
CA PRO A 13 6.83 4.58 -2.60
C PRO A 13 5.93 5.42 -1.69
N LEU A 14 5.13 6.31 -2.29
CA LEU A 14 4.19 7.16 -1.56
C LEU A 14 3.04 6.33 -0.97
N TRP A 15 2.54 5.36 -1.75
CA TRP A 15 1.55 4.40 -1.29
C TRP A 15 2.07 3.51 -0.16
N LEU A 16 3.32 3.04 -0.24
CA LEU A 16 3.96 2.27 0.82
C LEU A 16 3.91 3.04 2.15
N ALA A 17 4.31 4.31 2.16
CA ALA A 17 4.29 5.15 3.36
C ALA A 17 2.87 5.36 3.91
N VAL A 18 1.88 5.60 3.04
CA VAL A 18 0.48 5.82 3.45
C VAL A 18 -0.18 4.54 3.96
N LEU A 19 0.12 3.39 3.35
CA LEU A 19 -0.40 2.09 3.78
C LEU A 19 0.24 1.66 5.11
N LEU A 20 1.52 1.98 5.34
CA LEU A 20 2.17 1.78 6.64
C LEU A 20 1.50 2.63 7.72
N ASP A 21 1.32 3.94 7.48
CA ASP A 21 0.59 4.83 8.41
C ASP A 21 -0.81 4.28 8.77
N TYR A 22 -1.55 3.80 7.76
CA TYR A 22 -2.86 3.18 7.96
C TYR A 22 -2.78 1.89 8.79
N SER A 23 -1.81 1.03 8.50
CA SER A 23 -1.62 -0.28 9.14
C SER A 23 -1.20 -0.19 10.60
N PHE A 24 -0.61 0.91 11.01
CA PHE A 24 -0.25 1.17 12.40
C PHE A 24 -1.25 2.06 13.14
N SER A 25 -2.29 2.58 12.47
CA SER A 25 -3.35 3.38 13.09
C SER A 25 -4.33 2.51 13.89
N ASP A 26 -5.06 3.10 14.85
CA ASP A 26 -6.03 2.41 15.74
C ASP A 26 -7.14 1.60 15.03
N LYS A 27 -7.41 1.91 13.75
CA LYS A 27 -8.36 1.16 12.89
C LYS A 27 -7.76 -0.09 12.23
N SER A 28 -6.54 -0.47 12.60
CA SER A 28 -5.64 -1.25 11.75
C SER A 28 -5.99 -2.72 11.59
N ALA A 29 -5.77 -3.17 10.35
CA ALA A 29 -5.77 -4.54 9.91
C ALA A 29 -5.04 -5.50 10.90
N GLN A 30 -5.51 -6.75 10.89
CA GLN A 30 -5.01 -7.84 11.73
C GLN A 30 -3.48 -7.91 11.72
N ARG A 31 -2.86 -8.39 12.80
CA ARG A 31 -1.40 -8.51 12.94
C ARG A 31 -0.72 -9.13 11.71
N ALA A 32 -1.39 -10.07 11.03
CA ALA A 32 -0.94 -10.67 9.78
C ALA A 32 -0.74 -9.63 8.65
N ALA A 33 -1.68 -8.71 8.46
CA ALA A 33 -1.58 -7.66 7.45
C ALA A 33 -0.40 -6.72 7.70
N ARG A 34 -0.13 -6.39 8.97
CA ARG A 34 1.01 -5.56 9.36
C ARG A 34 2.34 -6.25 9.07
N LEU A 35 2.44 -7.54 9.39
CA LEU A 35 3.64 -8.33 9.11
C LEU A 35 3.87 -8.44 7.61
N ASP A 36 2.83 -8.70 6.82
CA ASP A 36 2.93 -8.78 5.36
C ASP A 36 3.42 -7.45 4.75
N LEU A 37 2.87 -6.32 5.20
CA LEU A 37 3.29 -5.01 4.72
C LEU A 37 4.73 -4.66 5.14
N LEU A 38 5.16 -5.09 6.32
CA LEU A 38 6.55 -4.91 6.77
C LEU A 38 7.53 -5.71 5.93
N VAL A 39 7.17 -6.92 5.49
CA VAL A 39 7.99 -7.71 4.57
C VAL A 39 8.14 -6.96 3.23
N ILE A 40 7.05 -6.45 2.67
CA ILE A 40 7.08 -5.65 1.43
C ILE A 40 7.93 -4.38 1.61
N ALA A 41 7.80 -3.69 2.74
CA ALA A 41 8.58 -2.50 3.05
C ALA A 41 10.08 -2.81 3.21
N HIS A 42 10.40 -3.95 3.83
CA HIS A 42 11.77 -4.41 4.00
C HIS A 42 12.39 -4.75 2.64
N ASP A 43 11.68 -5.50 1.79
CA ASP A 43 12.13 -5.87 0.45
C ASP A 43 12.44 -4.61 -0.38
N ALA A 44 11.54 -3.61 -0.33
CA ALA A 44 11.68 -2.34 -1.04
C ALA A 44 12.83 -1.45 -0.53
N THR A 45 13.27 -1.61 0.72
CA THR A 45 14.32 -0.78 1.32
C THR A 45 15.68 -1.47 1.36
N ALA A 46 15.71 -2.79 1.52
CA ALA A 46 16.93 -3.59 1.53
C ALA A 46 17.52 -3.74 0.12
N CYS A 47 16.65 -3.85 -0.90
CA CYS A 47 17.06 -4.05 -2.29
C CYS A 47 16.32 -3.08 -3.23
N PRO A 48 16.61 -1.78 -3.18
CA PRO A 48 15.90 -0.76 -3.97
C PRO A 48 16.08 -0.92 -5.50
N ASP A 49 17.14 -1.59 -5.95
CA ASP A 49 17.42 -1.85 -7.37
C ASP A 49 16.77 -3.16 -7.87
N ASP A 50 16.43 -4.08 -6.96
CA ASP A 50 15.92 -5.42 -7.28
C ASP A 50 14.39 -5.42 -7.45
N ILE A 51 13.70 -4.46 -6.82
CA ILE A 51 12.26 -4.30 -6.94
C ILE A 51 11.93 -3.09 -7.81
N PRO A 52 11.53 -3.32 -9.08
CA PRO A 52 11.05 -2.22 -9.89
C PRO A 52 9.71 -1.71 -9.34
N HIS A 53 9.51 -0.40 -9.46
CA HIS A 53 8.34 0.33 -8.95
C HIS A 53 6.98 -0.26 -9.37
N TRP A 54 6.88 -0.89 -10.55
CA TRP A 54 5.67 -1.55 -11.00
C TRP A 54 5.34 -2.80 -10.16
N ARG A 55 6.37 -3.58 -9.79
CA ARG A 55 6.22 -4.79 -8.98
C ARG A 55 5.86 -4.44 -7.54
N LEU A 56 6.45 -3.36 -7.01
CA LEU A 56 6.05 -2.80 -5.72
C LEU A 56 4.58 -2.35 -5.74
N ALA A 57 4.14 -1.65 -6.80
CA ALA A 57 2.75 -1.23 -6.93
C ALA A 57 1.78 -2.41 -6.96
N GLU A 58 2.11 -3.51 -7.65
CA GLU A 58 1.28 -4.71 -7.67
C GLU A 58 1.18 -5.39 -6.30
N LEU A 59 2.29 -5.51 -5.57
CA LEU A 59 2.31 -6.08 -4.22
C LEU A 59 1.43 -5.25 -3.26
N LEU A 60 1.60 -3.93 -3.29
CA LEU A 60 0.79 -3.01 -2.49
C LEU A 60 -0.69 -3.04 -2.88
N LEU A 61 -0.98 -3.20 -4.17
CA LEU A 61 -2.35 -3.33 -4.67
C LEU A 61 -3.01 -4.59 -4.12
N ARG A 62 -2.38 -5.76 -4.25
CA ARG A 62 -2.90 -7.03 -3.72
C ARG A 62 -3.12 -6.97 -2.21
N TRP A 63 -2.13 -6.45 -1.48
CA TRP A 63 -2.23 -6.24 -0.05
C TRP A 63 -3.44 -5.37 0.31
N SER A 64 -3.62 -4.26 -0.41
CA SER A 64 -4.74 -3.36 -0.19
C SER A 64 -6.08 -4.04 -0.45
N GLU A 65 -6.19 -4.82 -1.52
CA GLU A 65 -7.42 -5.56 -1.88
C GLU A 65 -7.83 -6.56 -0.79
N GLN A 66 -6.84 -7.19 -0.16
CA GLN A 66 -7.07 -8.18 0.89
C GLN A 66 -7.41 -7.55 2.25
N TYR A 67 -6.72 -6.48 2.63
CA TYR A 67 -6.76 -5.97 4.01
C TYR A 67 -7.42 -4.60 4.17
N VAL A 68 -7.60 -3.84 3.09
CA VAL A 68 -8.19 -2.49 3.15
C VAL A 68 -9.63 -2.53 2.65
N PRO A 69 -10.62 -2.16 3.50
CA PRO A 69 -12.00 -2.04 3.06
C PRO A 69 -12.17 -0.91 2.04
N PRO A 70 -13.14 -1.01 1.12
CA PRO A 70 -13.32 -0.05 0.02
C PRO A 70 -13.60 1.39 0.48
N GLU A 71 -14.12 1.56 1.70
CA GLU A 71 -14.36 2.88 2.29
C GLU A 71 -13.07 3.59 2.69
N ASP A 72 -12.15 2.87 3.34
CA ASP A 72 -10.84 3.42 3.70
C ASP A 72 -9.96 3.58 2.46
N TRP A 73 -10.08 2.69 1.46
CA TRP A 73 -9.37 2.84 0.19
C TRP A 73 -9.62 4.22 -0.46
N ARG A 74 -10.87 4.69 -0.49
CA ARG A 74 -11.22 6.01 -1.02
C ARG A 74 -10.56 7.14 -0.22
N ARG A 75 -10.45 7.01 1.11
CA ARG A 75 -9.77 7.99 1.97
C ARG A 75 -8.27 8.02 1.73
N LEU A 76 -7.64 6.85 1.59
CA LEU A 76 -6.21 6.73 1.30
C LEU A 76 -5.88 7.33 -0.08
N GLN A 77 -6.69 7.03 -1.11
CA GLN A 77 -6.52 7.62 -2.43
C GLN A 77 -6.63 9.15 -2.41
N ALA A 78 -7.53 9.71 -1.59
CA ALA A 78 -7.61 11.15 -1.39
C ALA A 78 -6.38 11.75 -0.68
N ARG A 79 -5.77 11.00 0.27
CA ARG A 79 -4.51 11.41 0.92
C ARG A 79 -3.34 11.41 -0.06
N ILE A 80 -3.23 10.39 -0.92
CA ILE A 80 -2.21 10.31 -1.96
C ILE A 80 -2.32 11.48 -2.94
N ARG A 81 -3.54 11.77 -3.41
CA ARG A 81 -3.79 12.93 -4.29
C ARG A 81 -3.41 14.29 -3.68
N LYS A 82 -3.42 14.42 -2.35
CA LYS A 82 -2.98 15.64 -1.66
C LYS A 82 -1.46 15.73 -1.49
N ARG A 83 -0.76 14.59 -1.58
CA ARG A 83 0.71 14.50 -1.41
C ARG A 83 1.47 14.40 -2.73
N ARG A 84 0.75 14.16 -3.83
CA ARG A 84 1.25 14.29 -5.21
C ARG A 84 1.31 15.77 -5.60
#